data_AF-A0A1Z4KQR7-F1
#
_entry.id   AF-A0A1Z4KQR7-F1
#
_cell.length_a   1.000
_cell.length_b   1.000
_cell.length_c   1.000
_cell.angle_alpha   90.00
_cell.angle_beta   90.00
_cell.angle_gamma   90.00
#
_symmetry.space_group_name_H-M   'P 1'
#
loop_
_entity.id
_entity.type
_entity.pdbx_description
1 polymer ?
#
loop_
_entity_poly.entity_id
_entity_poly.type
_entity_poly.pdbx_seq_one_letter_code
_entity_poly.pdbx_strand_id
1 'polypeptide(L)'
;MDSWLTDEVKQLLSQPCLTISSVIARRLNNRIKGSKQNIDERAFTEYLVDALDTSSLENVWGSVIGLLRDQNIYLNTNIRKSTKENKTGADIGLIIKRRINQNNSRSEIEYSCLIQCKRVDVNGQIDDFYHEVGLEKKTQSSLMLDITPSSFYFIFTPSCLLDIDYSLIPTAFIDTGKECSSPIWDMGHFGCDEIWFPLLSDSQIDSISGVLVVPALAVEAQINKSKDAKLEDILPNCMPLWYWFSEILVAGFAGDRRQDVINIAANSVKFSIEINIGNG
;
A
#
# COMPACT_ATOMS: atom_id res chain seq x y z
N MET A 1 -7.33 15.05 15.92
CA MET A 1 -7.59 13.63 16.18
C MET A 1 -9.04 13.36 16.57
N ASP A 2 -9.70 12.51 15.78
CA ASP A 2 -11.05 12.03 16.07
C ASP A 2 -11.05 11.20 17.36
N SER A 3 -11.89 11.55 18.34
CA SER A 3 -11.91 10.92 19.67
C SER A 3 -12.25 9.43 19.69
N TRP A 4 -12.68 8.88 18.55
CA TRP A 4 -13.06 7.49 18.38
C TRP A 4 -11.91 6.58 17.93
N LEU A 5 -10.83 7.17 17.42
CA LEU A 5 -9.66 6.43 16.96
C LEU A 5 -8.73 6.12 18.15
N THR A 6 -9.23 5.31 19.08
CA THR A 6 -8.44 4.79 20.20
C THR A 6 -7.40 3.78 19.72
N ASP A 7 -6.38 3.49 20.52
CA ASP A 7 -5.36 2.50 20.14
C ASP A 7 -5.95 1.10 19.93
N GLU A 8 -6.99 0.74 20.67
CA GLU A 8 -7.77 -0.49 20.46
C GLU A 8 -8.43 -0.49 19.07
N VAL A 9 -9.07 0.61 18.67
CA VAL A 9 -9.68 0.73 17.34
C VAL A 9 -8.62 0.69 16.24
N LYS A 10 -7.46 1.33 16.43
CA LYS A 10 -6.34 1.25 15.47
C LYS A 10 -5.84 -0.18 15.29
N GLN A 11 -5.74 -0.94 16.39
CA GLN A 11 -5.38 -2.36 16.34
C GLN A 11 -6.43 -3.17 15.59
N LEU A 12 -7.72 -2.92 15.79
CA LEU A 12 -8.78 -3.59 15.04
C LEU A 12 -8.69 -3.29 13.54
N LEU A 13 -8.43 -2.03 13.16
CA LEU A 13 -8.34 -1.60 11.76
C LEU A 13 -7.12 -2.18 11.03
N SER A 14 -6.05 -2.57 11.73
CA SER A 14 -4.86 -3.16 11.10
C SER A 14 -4.99 -4.67 10.84
N GLN A 15 -5.84 -5.39 11.58
CA GLN A 15 -6.01 -6.85 11.48
C GLN A 15 -6.31 -7.38 10.06
N PRO A 16 -7.18 -6.74 9.25
CA PRO A 16 -7.43 -7.15 7.87
C PRO A 16 -6.14 -7.17 7.04
N CYS A 17 -5.30 -6.15 7.20
CA CYS A 17 -4.03 -6.02 6.48
C CYS A 17 -3.01 -7.06 6.94
N LEU A 18 -2.91 -7.31 8.25
CA LEU A 18 -2.06 -8.38 8.80
C LEU A 18 -2.47 -9.74 8.23
N THR A 19 -3.77 -10.01 8.20
CA THR A 19 -4.33 -11.27 7.72
C THR A 19 -4.01 -11.50 6.25
N ILE A 20 -4.31 -10.52 5.39
CA ILE A 20 -4.12 -10.69 3.94
C ILE A 20 -2.64 -10.75 3.56
N SER A 21 -1.79 -9.93 4.18
CA SER A 21 -0.33 -9.99 3.94
C SER A 21 0.25 -11.33 4.36
N SER A 22 -0.17 -11.90 5.50
CA SER A 22 0.22 -13.24 5.92
C SER A 22 -0.17 -14.32 4.91
N VAL A 23 -1.39 -14.25 4.35
CA VAL A 23 -1.85 -15.19 3.34
C VAL A 23 -1.02 -15.09 2.06
N ILE A 24 -0.71 -13.87 1.62
CA ILE A 24 0.14 -13.61 0.45
C ILE A 24 1.56 -14.15 0.68
N ALA A 25 2.19 -13.80 1.80
CA ALA A 25 3.50 -14.28 2.22
C ALA A 25 3.57 -15.81 2.19
N ARG A 26 2.60 -16.50 2.82
CA ARG A 26 2.54 -17.96 2.83
C ARG A 26 2.40 -18.54 1.43
N ARG A 27 1.58 -17.94 0.57
CA ARG A 27 1.42 -18.37 -0.83
C ARG A 27 2.74 -18.24 -1.60
N LEU A 28 3.47 -17.14 -1.40
CA LEU A 28 4.79 -16.90 -2.00
C LEU A 28 5.84 -17.89 -1.48
N ASN A 29 5.93 -18.09 -0.16
CA ASN A 29 6.85 -19.05 0.46
C ASN A 29 6.64 -20.48 -0.04
N ASN A 30 5.37 -20.91 -0.18
CA ASN A 30 5.05 -22.23 -0.72
C ASN A 30 5.50 -22.39 -2.19
N ARG A 31 5.61 -21.30 -2.96
CA ARG A 31 6.12 -21.35 -4.33
C ARG A 31 7.60 -21.61 -4.40
N ILE A 32 8.36 -20.86 -3.58
CA ILE A 32 9.81 -21.04 -3.44
C ILE A 32 10.10 -22.49 -3.07
N LYS A 33 9.32 -23.05 -2.12
CA LYS A 33 9.58 -24.37 -1.55
C LYS A 33 9.19 -25.56 -2.42
N GLY A 34 8.32 -25.43 -3.43
CA GLY A 34 7.96 -26.66 -4.17
C GLY A 34 6.97 -26.63 -5.34
N SER A 35 6.26 -25.55 -5.65
CA SER A 35 5.19 -25.63 -6.66
C SER A 35 5.56 -25.16 -8.07
N LYS A 36 6.66 -24.40 -8.26
CA LYS A 36 7.07 -23.78 -9.55
C LYS A 36 5.94 -23.07 -10.32
N GLN A 37 4.83 -22.74 -9.67
CA GLN A 37 3.71 -22.05 -10.30
C GLN A 37 4.09 -20.60 -10.50
N ASN A 38 4.00 -20.10 -11.73
CA ASN A 38 4.12 -18.67 -11.95
C ASN A 38 2.87 -18.00 -11.36
N ILE A 39 3.05 -16.89 -10.63
CA ILE A 39 1.93 -16.01 -10.34
C ILE A 39 2.16 -14.62 -10.88
N ASP A 40 1.13 -14.19 -11.58
CA ASP A 40 0.89 -12.84 -12.01
C ASP A 40 0.71 -11.90 -10.80
N GLU A 41 1.54 -10.86 -10.73
CA GLU A 41 1.46 -9.73 -9.80
C GLU A 41 0.06 -9.10 -9.78
N ARG A 42 -0.61 -9.11 -10.94
CA ARG A 42 -2.00 -8.67 -11.07
C ARG A 42 -2.92 -9.52 -10.20
N ALA A 43 -2.81 -10.85 -10.25
CA ALA A 43 -3.68 -11.74 -9.49
C ALA A 43 -3.51 -11.57 -7.97
N PHE A 44 -2.28 -11.33 -7.50
CA PHE A 44 -2.05 -10.98 -6.10
C PHE A 44 -2.67 -9.65 -5.71
N THR A 45 -2.57 -8.65 -6.59
CA THR A 45 -3.15 -7.32 -6.32
C THR A 45 -4.66 -7.36 -6.35
N GLU A 46 -5.25 -8.08 -7.31
CA GLU A 46 -6.70 -8.25 -7.38
C GLU A 46 -7.21 -8.94 -6.11
N TYR A 47 -6.55 -10.02 -5.68
CA TYR A 47 -6.87 -10.74 -4.44
C TYR A 47 -6.72 -9.85 -3.20
N LEU A 48 -5.64 -9.06 -3.12
CA LEU A 48 -5.42 -8.12 -2.02
C LEU A 48 -6.55 -7.09 -1.94
N VAL A 49 -6.90 -6.48 -3.06
CA VAL A 49 -7.94 -5.45 -3.14
C VAL A 49 -9.31 -6.01 -2.77
N ASP A 50 -9.67 -7.18 -3.31
CA ASP A 50 -10.96 -7.81 -3.04
C ASP A 50 -11.09 -8.24 -1.57
N ALA A 51 -9.98 -8.62 -0.94
CA ALA A 51 -9.95 -8.95 0.47
C ALA A 51 -10.17 -7.72 1.38
N LEU A 52 -9.67 -6.54 0.97
CA LEU A 52 -9.77 -5.31 1.75
C LEU A 52 -11.04 -4.48 1.48
N ASP A 53 -11.84 -4.84 0.48
CA ASP A 53 -13.16 -4.26 0.22
C ASP A 53 -14.22 -4.89 1.14
N THR A 54 -14.77 -4.15 2.11
CA THR A 54 -15.83 -4.66 3.01
C THR A 54 -17.11 -5.09 2.28
N SER A 55 -17.33 -4.62 1.05
CA SER A 55 -18.48 -5.00 0.23
C SER A 55 -18.23 -6.28 -0.61
N SER A 56 -16.99 -6.76 -0.67
CA SER A 56 -16.65 -8.04 -1.30
C SER A 56 -17.11 -9.23 -0.46
N LEU A 57 -17.49 -10.34 -1.11
CA LEU A 57 -17.82 -11.59 -0.43
C LEU A 57 -16.60 -12.31 0.14
N GLU A 58 -15.40 -12.00 -0.37
CA GLU A 58 -14.13 -12.63 0.02
C GLU A 58 -13.34 -11.79 1.03
N ASN A 59 -13.99 -10.79 1.62
CA ASN A 59 -13.31 -9.82 2.48
C ASN A 59 -12.76 -10.46 3.77
N VAL A 60 -11.66 -9.88 4.28
CA VAL A 60 -11.00 -10.31 5.53
C VAL A 60 -11.47 -9.51 6.75
N TRP A 61 -12.54 -8.72 6.61
CA TRP A 61 -13.04 -7.82 7.65
C TRP A 61 -13.96 -8.50 8.68
N GLY A 62 -14.36 -9.74 8.44
CA GLY A 62 -15.40 -10.49 9.17
C GLY A 62 -15.58 -10.12 10.66
N SER A 63 -14.70 -10.63 11.54
CA SER A 63 -14.79 -10.40 13.00
C SER A 63 -14.54 -8.95 13.39
N VAL A 64 -13.66 -8.24 12.67
CA VAL A 64 -13.32 -6.83 12.91
C VAL A 64 -14.56 -5.94 12.81
N ILE A 65 -15.41 -6.15 11.81
CA ILE A 65 -16.65 -5.38 11.66
C ILE A 65 -17.62 -5.60 12.81
N GLY A 66 -17.67 -6.80 13.39
CA GLY A 66 -18.44 -7.08 14.60
C GLY A 66 -17.94 -6.25 15.78
N LEU A 67 -16.62 -6.29 16.02
CA LEU A 67 -15.98 -5.59 17.14
C LEU A 67 -16.09 -4.06 17.00
N LEU A 68 -15.95 -3.51 15.79
CA LEU A 68 -16.17 -2.09 15.54
C LEU A 68 -17.62 -1.68 15.84
N ARG A 69 -18.61 -2.52 15.50
CA ARG A 69 -20.02 -2.25 15.80
C ARG A 69 -20.32 -2.27 17.29
N ASP A 70 -19.67 -3.13 18.06
CA ASP A 70 -19.78 -3.14 19.53
C ASP A 70 -19.29 -1.81 20.14
N GLN A 71 -18.39 -1.10 19.45
CA GLN A 71 -17.95 0.25 19.78
C GLN A 71 -18.76 1.38 19.11
N ASN A 72 -19.92 1.07 18.51
CA ASN A 72 -20.76 2.00 17.74
C ASN A 72 -20.03 2.65 16.53
N ILE A 73 -19.07 1.94 15.93
CA ILE A 73 -18.36 2.35 14.72
C ILE A 73 -18.84 1.50 13.55
N TYR A 74 -19.42 2.15 12.54
CA TYR A 74 -19.84 1.51 11.29
C TYR A 74 -18.90 1.93 10.18
N LEU A 75 -18.02 1.02 9.78
CA LEU A 75 -17.09 1.20 8.67
C LEU A 75 -17.61 0.49 7.41
N ASN A 76 -17.54 1.19 6.28
CA ASN A 76 -17.69 0.62 4.95
C ASN A 76 -16.59 1.15 4.03
N THR A 77 -15.84 0.23 3.45
CA THR A 77 -14.90 0.47 2.36
C THR A 77 -15.46 -0.14 1.08
N ASN A 78 -15.40 0.60 -0.02
CA ASN A 78 -15.62 0.10 -1.36
C ASN A 78 -14.37 0.44 -2.17
N ILE A 79 -13.74 -0.57 -2.76
CA ILE A 79 -12.47 -0.40 -3.47
C ILE A 79 -12.69 -0.83 -4.91
N ARG A 80 -12.57 0.13 -5.83
CA ARG A 80 -12.58 -0.14 -7.26
C ARG A 80 -11.16 -0.14 -7.78
N LYS A 81 -10.86 -1.07 -8.67
CA LYS A 81 -9.56 -1.19 -9.34
C LYS A 81 -9.75 -1.08 -10.85
N SER A 82 -8.84 -0.38 -11.50
CA SER A 82 -8.68 -0.46 -12.95
C SER A 82 -7.25 -0.90 -13.25
N THR A 83 -7.13 -1.90 -14.11
CA THR A 83 -5.82 -2.50 -14.45
C THR A 83 -5.50 -2.17 -15.89
N LYS A 84 -4.31 -1.66 -16.14
CA LYS A 84 -3.72 -1.60 -17.48
C LYS A 84 -2.53 -2.55 -17.50
N GLU A 85 -2.64 -3.63 -18.25
CA GLU A 85 -1.57 -4.63 -18.35
C GLU A 85 -0.38 -4.08 -19.15
N ASN A 86 0.81 -4.16 -18.55
CA ASN A 86 2.08 -4.13 -19.27
C ASN A 86 2.91 -5.36 -18.89
N LYS A 87 3.84 -5.75 -19.77
CA LYS A 87 4.63 -6.99 -19.67
C LYS A 87 5.50 -7.13 -18.41
N THR A 88 5.66 -6.08 -17.60
CA THR A 88 6.62 -6.02 -16.49
C THR A 88 6.02 -5.53 -15.16
N GLY A 89 4.69 -5.63 -15.05
CA GLY A 89 3.90 -5.23 -13.89
C GLY A 89 2.57 -4.61 -14.31
N ALA A 90 1.59 -4.64 -13.41
CA ALA A 90 0.30 -4.01 -13.64
C ALA A 90 0.32 -2.56 -13.11
N ASP A 91 0.00 -1.61 -13.98
CA ASP A 91 -0.37 -0.26 -13.55
C ASP A 91 -1.83 -0.31 -13.10
N ILE A 92 -2.05 -0.12 -11.80
CA ILE A 92 -3.36 -0.27 -11.18
C ILE A 92 -3.78 1.06 -10.58
N GLY A 93 -4.88 1.60 -11.09
CA GLY A 93 -5.60 2.68 -10.43
C GLY A 93 -6.51 2.10 -9.35
N LEU A 94 -6.33 2.55 -8.11
CA LEU A 94 -7.24 2.23 -7.01
C LEU A 94 -8.10 3.45 -6.72
N ILE A 95 -9.40 3.24 -6.58
CA ILE A 95 -10.37 4.22 -6.10
C ILE A 95 -10.98 3.65 -4.84
N ILE A 96 -10.76 4.34 -3.73
CA ILE A 96 -11.18 3.89 -2.42
C ILE A 96 -12.21 4.86 -1.89
N LYS A 97 -13.41 4.35 -1.69
CA LYS A 97 -14.51 5.07 -1.07
C LYS A 97 -14.73 4.55 0.34
N ARG A 98 -14.59 5.43 1.31
CA ARG A 98 -14.68 5.10 2.72
C ARG A 98 -15.82 5.89 3.38
N ARG A 99 -16.66 5.17 4.11
CA ARG A 99 -17.73 5.72 4.94
C ARG A 99 -17.56 5.24 6.38
N ILE A 100 -17.50 6.18 7.31
CA ILE A 100 -17.53 5.92 8.74
C ILE A 100 -18.75 6.64 9.32
N ASN A 101 -19.61 5.89 10.01
CA ASN A 101 -20.62 6.46 10.90
C ASN A 101 -20.25 6.09 12.33
N GLN A 102 -20.17 7.08 13.20
CA GLN A 102 -19.92 6.86 14.61
C GLN A 102 -20.80 7.79 15.43
N ASN A 103 -21.65 7.22 16.27
CA ASN A 103 -22.67 7.94 17.03
C ASN A 103 -23.49 8.87 16.09
N ASN A 104 -23.26 10.18 16.18
CA ASN A 104 -23.93 11.22 15.38
C ASN A 104 -23.03 11.85 14.31
N SER A 105 -21.80 11.35 14.17
CA SER A 105 -20.84 11.82 13.18
C SER A 105 -20.84 10.89 11.98
N ARG A 106 -20.85 11.48 10.79
CA ARG A 106 -20.70 10.77 9.53
C ARG A 106 -19.57 11.40 8.75
N SER A 107 -18.64 10.56 8.30
CA SER A 107 -17.52 10.95 7.46
C SER A 107 -17.50 10.08 6.22
N GLU A 108 -17.62 10.70 5.04
CA GLU A 108 -17.56 10.03 3.75
C GLU A 108 -16.49 10.71 2.89
N ILE A 109 -15.64 9.89 2.29
CA ILE A 109 -14.55 10.39 1.48
C ILE A 109 -14.20 9.39 0.38
N GLU A 110 -13.74 9.92 -0.75
CA GLU A 110 -13.31 9.16 -1.91
C GLU A 110 -11.91 9.66 -2.30
N TYR A 111 -11.02 8.71 -2.51
CA TYR A 111 -9.63 8.95 -2.87
C TYR A 111 -9.21 8.05 -4.02
N SER A 112 -8.14 8.46 -4.69
CA SER A 112 -7.46 7.64 -5.67
C SER A 112 -5.96 7.56 -5.41
N CYS A 113 -5.37 6.44 -5.79
CA CYS A 113 -3.92 6.27 -5.85
C CYS A 113 -3.53 5.42 -7.06
N LEU A 114 -2.31 5.63 -7.54
CA LEU A 114 -1.72 4.84 -8.60
C LEU A 114 -0.73 3.85 -7.99
N ILE A 115 -0.84 2.58 -8.39
CA ILE A 115 -0.02 1.50 -7.88
C ILE A 115 0.71 0.83 -9.03
N GLN A 116 2.00 0.55 -8.84
CA GLN A 116 2.74 -0.42 -9.65
C GLN A 116 3.08 -1.65 -8.82
N CYS A 117 2.80 -2.83 -9.37
CA CYS A 117 3.00 -4.08 -8.66
C CYS A 117 4.29 -4.77 -9.08
N LYS A 118 5.07 -5.24 -8.10
CA LYS A 118 6.35 -5.95 -8.30
C LYS A 118 6.41 -7.17 -7.40
N ARG A 119 7.06 -8.24 -7.86
CA ARG A 119 7.27 -9.47 -7.09
C ARG A 119 8.75 -9.72 -6.89
N VAL A 120 9.10 -10.21 -5.70
CA VAL A 120 10.44 -10.71 -5.41
C VAL A 120 10.57 -12.16 -5.88
N ASP A 121 11.64 -12.45 -6.61
CA ASP A 121 11.98 -13.79 -7.07
C ASP A 121 12.58 -14.65 -5.94
N VAL A 122 13.01 -15.88 -6.28
CA VAL A 122 13.58 -16.83 -5.30
C VAL A 122 14.94 -16.38 -4.72
N ASN A 123 15.62 -15.45 -5.37
CA ASN A 123 16.94 -14.93 -5.00
C ASN A 123 16.88 -13.57 -4.30
N GLY A 124 15.67 -13.04 -4.02
CA GLY A 124 15.53 -11.71 -3.46
C GLY A 124 15.63 -10.57 -4.49
N GLN A 125 15.56 -10.89 -5.78
CA GLN A 125 15.63 -9.92 -6.89
C GLN A 125 14.24 -9.49 -7.34
N ILE A 126 14.14 -8.25 -7.80
CA ILE A 126 12.94 -7.69 -8.41
C ILE A 126 13.33 -7.18 -9.80
N ASP A 127 12.84 -7.88 -10.81
CA ASP A 127 13.13 -7.59 -12.21
C ASP A 127 12.44 -6.30 -12.65
N ASP A 128 13.18 -5.50 -13.43
CA ASP A 128 12.66 -4.27 -14.07
C ASP A 128 11.96 -3.34 -13.05
N PHE A 129 12.55 -3.21 -11.86
CA PHE A 129 12.00 -2.40 -10.77
C PHE A 129 11.89 -0.92 -11.18
N TYR A 130 12.96 -0.36 -11.75
CA TYR A 130 13.00 1.01 -12.29
C TYR A 130 12.59 1.05 -13.76
N HIS A 131 11.47 0.41 -14.09
CA HIS A 131 10.99 0.28 -15.46
C HIS A 131 10.93 1.64 -16.18
N GLU A 132 11.48 1.69 -17.40
CA GLU A 132 11.38 2.84 -18.30
C GLU A 132 10.25 2.64 -19.31
N VAL A 133 9.41 3.66 -19.49
CA VAL A 133 8.26 3.64 -20.41
C VAL A 133 8.43 4.69 -21.51
N GLY A 134 8.02 4.30 -22.72
CA GLY A 134 7.96 5.18 -23.87
C GLY A 134 9.31 5.43 -24.55
N LEU A 135 9.29 6.24 -25.61
CA LEU A 135 10.49 6.55 -26.42
C LEU A 135 11.48 7.47 -25.69
N GLU A 136 10.99 8.27 -24.75
CA GLU A 136 11.77 9.22 -23.96
C GLU A 136 12.52 8.56 -22.79
N LYS A 137 12.30 7.26 -22.55
CA LYS A 137 12.90 6.48 -21.45
C LYS A 137 12.67 7.10 -20.07
N LYS A 138 11.50 7.71 -19.86
CA LYS A 138 11.09 8.16 -18.52
C LYS A 138 10.84 6.94 -17.64
N THR A 139 11.25 7.02 -16.38
CA THR A 139 10.90 6.02 -15.37
C THR A 139 9.38 6.02 -15.14
N GLN A 140 8.83 4.84 -14.88
CA GLN A 140 7.39 4.72 -14.56
C GLN A 140 7.03 5.50 -13.29
N SER A 141 7.94 5.57 -12.31
CA SER A 141 7.80 6.40 -11.11
C SER A 141 7.60 7.87 -11.46
N SER A 142 8.41 8.43 -12.37
CA SER A 142 8.26 9.82 -12.83
C SER A 142 6.90 10.04 -13.49
N LEU A 143 6.46 9.13 -14.36
CA LEU A 143 5.16 9.25 -15.03
C LEU A 143 3.97 9.21 -14.05
N MET A 144 4.03 8.35 -13.04
CA MET A 144 3.00 8.29 -12.00
C MET A 144 2.99 9.57 -11.15
N LEU A 145 4.16 10.11 -10.82
CA LEU A 145 4.30 11.35 -10.05
C LEU A 145 3.85 12.60 -10.82
N ASP A 146 4.04 12.63 -12.14
CA ASP A 146 3.49 13.68 -13.03
C ASP A 146 1.96 13.73 -12.95
N ILE A 147 1.30 12.60 -12.65
CA ILE A 147 -0.17 12.52 -12.46
C ILE A 147 -0.53 12.89 -11.03
N THR A 148 0.05 12.20 -10.04
CA THR A 148 -0.28 12.41 -8.62
C THR A 148 0.88 12.02 -7.70
N PRO A 149 1.11 12.79 -6.61
CA PRO A 149 2.04 12.39 -5.55
C PRO A 149 1.55 11.15 -4.78
N SER A 150 0.27 10.78 -4.88
CA SER A 150 -0.33 9.57 -4.29
C SER A 150 -0.03 8.31 -5.11
N SER A 151 1.25 8.09 -5.40
CA SER A 151 1.75 7.04 -6.27
C SER A 151 2.69 6.11 -5.51
N PHE A 152 2.48 4.79 -5.62
CA PHE A 152 3.17 3.78 -4.80
C PHE A 152 3.52 2.53 -5.58
N TYR A 153 4.46 1.76 -5.06
CA TYR A 153 4.81 0.42 -5.50
C TYR A 153 4.38 -0.58 -4.43
N PHE A 154 3.69 -1.64 -4.83
CA PHE A 154 3.44 -2.80 -3.98
C PHE A 154 4.44 -3.91 -4.32
N ILE A 155 5.24 -4.28 -3.33
CA ILE A 155 6.27 -5.30 -3.44
C ILE A 155 5.77 -6.56 -2.74
N PHE A 156 5.49 -7.60 -3.53
CA PHE A 156 5.06 -8.90 -3.04
C PHE A 156 6.26 -9.74 -2.63
N THR A 157 6.39 -9.94 -1.33
CA THR A 157 7.60 -10.42 -0.68
C THR A 157 7.35 -11.76 0.03
N PRO A 158 8.12 -12.81 -0.30
CA PRO A 158 8.15 -14.03 0.48
C PRO A 158 8.88 -13.78 1.80
N SER A 159 8.20 -13.95 2.95
CA SER A 159 8.79 -13.67 4.26
C SER A 159 10.05 -14.48 4.55
N CYS A 160 10.23 -15.67 3.93
CA CYS A 160 11.44 -16.47 4.14
C CYS A 160 12.71 -15.87 3.50
N LEU A 161 12.60 -14.80 2.71
CA LEU A 161 13.72 -14.08 2.11
C LEU A 161 14.11 -12.83 2.88
N LEU A 162 13.41 -12.52 3.97
CA LEU A 162 13.64 -11.36 4.80
C LEU A 162 14.21 -11.82 6.13
N ASP A 163 15.42 -11.36 6.46
CA ASP A 163 15.84 -11.26 7.86
C ASP A 163 15.20 -9.98 8.40
N ILE A 164 14.02 -10.12 9.02
CA ILE A 164 13.24 -8.97 9.47
C ILE A 164 13.84 -8.44 10.75
N ASP A 165 14.91 -7.66 10.61
CA ASP A 165 15.44 -6.82 11.68
C ASP A 165 14.60 -5.56 11.84
N TYR A 166 14.75 -4.89 12.99
CA TYR A 166 14.01 -3.70 13.40
C TYR A 166 13.55 -2.85 12.20
N SER A 167 14.43 -2.43 11.29
CA SER A 167 14.25 -1.69 10.02
C SER A 167 12.86 -1.45 9.38
N LEU A 168 11.93 -2.41 9.30
CA LEU A 168 10.56 -2.18 8.76
C LEU A 168 9.57 -1.56 9.78
N ILE A 169 9.81 -1.79 11.08
CA ILE A 169 8.99 -1.33 12.20
C ILE A 169 9.38 0.09 12.70
N PRO A 170 10.63 0.57 12.68
CA PRO A 170 11.00 1.85 13.25
C PRO A 170 10.45 3.03 12.46
N THR A 171 10.33 2.99 11.13
CA THR A 171 9.92 4.21 10.39
C THR A 171 8.45 4.59 10.61
N ALA A 172 7.57 3.61 10.82
CA ALA A 172 6.15 3.85 11.12
C ALA A 172 5.90 4.31 12.56
N PHE A 173 6.89 4.17 13.45
CA PHE A 173 6.68 4.31 14.89
C PHE A 173 7.70 5.19 15.62
N ILE A 174 8.94 5.35 15.15
CA ILE A 174 9.95 6.17 15.82
C ILE A 174 9.47 7.61 15.86
N ASP A 175 9.34 8.11 17.09
CA ASP A 175 9.33 9.54 17.39
C ASP A 175 10.62 10.13 16.82
N THR A 176 10.48 10.74 15.65
CA THR A 176 11.52 11.53 15.06
C THR A 176 11.79 12.67 16.04
N GLY A 177 12.86 12.54 16.83
CA GLY A 177 13.18 13.51 17.90
C GLY A 177 13.09 14.95 17.40
N LYS A 178 12.88 15.92 18.31
CA LYS A 178 12.50 17.36 18.17
C LYS A 178 12.84 18.15 16.88
N GLU A 179 13.72 17.68 16.00
CA GLU A 179 14.16 18.31 14.76
C GLU A 179 13.86 17.49 13.49
N CYS A 180 13.40 16.25 13.61
CA CYS A 180 12.93 15.45 12.49
C CYS A 180 11.41 15.40 12.54
N SER A 181 10.76 15.82 11.46
CA SER A 181 9.32 15.67 11.28
C SER A 181 9.08 14.35 10.54
N SER A 182 8.51 13.34 11.21
CA SER A 182 7.85 12.25 10.50
C SER A 182 6.75 12.88 9.62
N PRO A 183 6.81 12.74 8.28
CA PRO A 183 6.01 13.60 7.40
C PRO A 183 4.53 13.19 7.28
N ILE A 184 4.02 12.29 8.13
CA ILE A 184 2.68 11.69 7.94
C ILE A 184 1.83 11.88 9.20
N TRP A 185 0.69 12.53 9.02
CA TRP A 185 -0.20 13.07 10.06
C TRP A 185 -1.24 12.05 10.58
N ASP A 186 -1.39 12.04 11.91
CA ASP A 186 -2.60 11.80 12.71
C ASP A 186 -3.42 10.50 12.52
N MET A 187 -2.75 9.33 12.50
CA MET A 187 -3.33 8.17 13.21
C MET A 187 -3.28 8.33 14.74
N GLY A 188 -2.82 9.47 15.27
CA GLY A 188 -2.43 9.60 16.67
C GLY A 188 -1.24 8.71 16.98
N HIS A 189 -0.22 9.27 17.62
CA HIS A 189 0.78 8.43 18.28
C HIS A 189 0.04 7.34 19.10
N PHE A 190 0.48 6.09 19.03
CA PHE A 190 0.09 5.13 20.06
C PHE A 190 0.51 5.74 21.41
N GLY A 191 -0.38 5.72 22.41
CA GLY A 191 -0.07 6.30 23.72
C GLY A 191 1.15 5.61 24.31
N CYS A 192 2.26 6.33 24.48
CA CYS A 192 3.51 5.74 24.94
C CYS A 192 3.79 6.19 26.37
N ASP A 193 3.36 5.37 27.34
CA ASP A 193 3.95 5.38 28.67
C ASP A 193 5.21 4.52 28.58
N GLU A 194 6.35 5.19 28.42
CA GLU A 194 7.72 4.67 28.52
C GLU A 194 7.83 3.14 28.58
N ILE A 195 8.01 2.50 27.41
CA ILE A 195 8.50 1.12 27.14
C ILE A 195 7.60 0.37 26.14
N TRP A 196 8.09 0.37 24.88
CA TRP A 196 7.89 -0.60 23.79
C TRP A 196 6.77 -0.30 22.77
N PHE A 197 7.26 0.10 21.58
CA PHE A 197 6.58 0.13 20.28
C PHE A 197 5.76 -1.13 20.04
N PRO A 198 4.64 -1.08 19.29
CA PRO A 198 3.60 -2.08 19.40
C PRO A 198 4.24 -3.44 19.16
N LEU A 199 4.12 -4.30 20.16
CA LEU A 199 4.74 -5.61 20.17
C LEU A 199 3.95 -6.47 19.20
N LEU A 200 4.17 -6.25 17.90
CA LEU A 200 3.83 -7.21 16.87
C LEU A 200 4.55 -8.49 17.30
N SER A 201 3.80 -9.56 17.56
CA SER A 201 4.42 -10.87 17.80
C SER A 201 5.28 -11.25 16.59
N ASP A 202 6.26 -12.14 16.76
CA ASP A 202 7.07 -12.62 15.64
C ASP A 202 6.21 -13.09 14.45
N SER A 203 5.08 -13.74 14.74
CA SER A 203 4.09 -14.12 13.72
C SER A 203 3.40 -12.96 13.01
N GLN A 204 3.21 -11.82 13.68
CA GLN A 204 2.70 -10.59 13.08
C GLN A 204 3.80 -9.89 12.28
N ILE A 205 5.05 -9.91 12.74
CA ILE A 205 6.23 -9.41 12.00
C ILE A 205 6.38 -10.18 10.68
N ASP A 206 6.27 -11.51 10.73
CA ASP A 206 6.22 -12.35 9.52
C ASP A 206 5.03 -12.02 8.61
N SER A 207 3.91 -11.59 9.20
CA SER A 207 2.70 -11.28 8.44
C SER A 207 2.79 -9.93 7.73
N ILE A 208 3.41 -8.91 8.33
CA ILE A 208 3.54 -7.58 7.70
C ILE A 208 4.49 -7.58 6.51
N SER A 209 5.38 -8.56 6.44
CA SER A 209 6.39 -8.67 5.40
C SER A 209 5.89 -9.32 4.11
N GLY A 210 4.62 -9.68 4.00
CA GLY A 210 4.06 -10.26 2.77
C GLY A 210 3.80 -9.25 1.65
N VAL A 211 3.59 -7.98 2.03
CA VAL A 211 3.40 -6.87 1.10
C VAL A 211 4.09 -5.64 1.68
N LEU A 212 5.13 -5.17 1.00
CA LEU A 212 5.80 -3.91 1.31
C LEU A 212 5.30 -2.82 0.36
N VAL A 213 5.20 -1.59 0.86
CA VAL A 213 4.75 -0.43 0.10
C VAL A 213 5.87 0.58 0.00
N VAL A 214 6.19 1.05 -1.20
CA VAL A 214 7.25 2.04 -1.44
C VAL A 214 6.66 3.25 -2.15
N PRO A 215 6.84 4.50 -1.66
CA PRO A 215 6.41 5.68 -2.39
C PRO A 215 7.14 5.80 -3.73
N ALA A 216 6.44 6.15 -4.81
CA ALA A 216 7.06 6.36 -6.12
C ALA A 216 8.14 7.45 -6.09
N LEU A 217 7.99 8.46 -5.23
CA LEU A 217 9.01 9.50 -5.00
C LEU A 217 10.33 8.92 -4.47
N ALA A 218 10.26 7.92 -3.59
CA ALA A 218 11.46 7.27 -3.05
C ALA A 218 12.13 6.35 -4.08
N VAL A 219 11.38 5.84 -5.05
CA VAL A 219 11.94 5.13 -6.22
C VAL A 219 12.64 6.13 -7.13
N GLU A 220 11.98 7.26 -7.45
CA GLU A 220 12.51 8.29 -8.35
C GLU A 220 13.78 8.98 -7.81
N ALA A 221 13.88 9.15 -6.49
CA ALA A 221 15.06 9.75 -5.86
C ALA A 221 16.34 8.90 -6.01
N GLN A 222 16.27 7.69 -6.58
CA GLN A 222 17.40 6.78 -6.73
C GLN A 222 18.11 6.97 -8.08
N ILE A 223 19.07 7.90 -8.09
CA ILE A 223 19.66 8.48 -9.31
C ILE A 223 20.53 7.51 -10.15
N ASN A 224 21.04 6.40 -9.60
CA ASN A 224 22.06 5.56 -10.27
C ASN A 224 21.86 4.04 -10.06
N LYS A 225 20.68 3.50 -10.35
CA LYS A 225 20.42 2.07 -10.06
C LYS A 225 20.15 1.21 -11.30
N SER A 226 20.59 -0.05 -11.19
CA SER A 226 20.34 -1.13 -12.15
C SER A 226 18.84 -1.33 -12.36
N LYS A 227 18.41 -1.80 -13.54
CA LYS A 227 17.00 -2.14 -13.81
C LYS A 227 16.45 -3.14 -12.80
N ASP A 228 17.32 -4.04 -12.34
CA ASP A 228 16.99 -5.02 -11.32
C ASP A 228 17.44 -4.52 -9.94
N ALA A 229 16.58 -4.67 -8.94
CA ALA A 229 16.85 -4.26 -7.56
C ALA A 229 16.86 -5.48 -6.64
N LYS A 230 17.74 -5.48 -5.62
CA LYS A 230 17.63 -6.43 -4.52
C LYS A 230 16.69 -5.89 -3.45
N LEU A 231 16.09 -6.78 -2.69
CA LEU A 231 15.20 -6.41 -1.58
C LEU A 231 15.89 -5.46 -0.58
N GLU A 232 17.15 -5.73 -0.25
CA GLU A 232 18.01 -4.89 0.60
C GLU A 232 18.12 -3.44 0.13
N ASP A 233 18.10 -3.20 -1.19
CA ASP A 233 18.21 -1.86 -1.77
C ASP A 233 16.95 -1.00 -1.58
N ILE A 234 15.82 -1.65 -1.28
CA ILE A 234 14.48 -1.05 -1.24
C ILE A 234 13.98 -0.91 0.19
N LEU A 235 14.31 -1.88 1.06
CA LEU A 235 13.88 -1.95 2.46
C LEU A 235 13.93 -0.62 3.23
N PRO A 236 14.97 0.23 3.11
CA PRO A 236 15.02 1.51 3.82
C PRO A 236 13.88 2.49 3.48
N ASN A 237 13.21 2.32 2.33
CA ASN A 237 12.12 3.16 1.87
C ASN A 237 10.75 2.47 1.95
N CYS A 238 10.70 1.25 2.49
CA CYS A 238 9.48 0.47 2.60
C CYS A 238 8.66 0.88 3.83
N MET A 239 7.34 0.88 3.65
CA MET A 239 6.35 0.87 4.71
C MET A 239 5.61 -0.47 4.69
N PRO A 240 5.20 -1.01 5.85
CA PRO A 240 4.36 -2.19 5.87
C PRO A 240 2.94 -1.84 5.38
N LEU A 241 2.28 -2.77 4.67
CA LEU A 241 0.94 -2.53 4.08
C LEU A 241 -0.08 -2.03 5.10
N TRP A 242 -0.12 -2.60 6.30
CA TRP A 242 -1.10 -2.22 7.32
C TRP A 242 -0.97 -0.75 7.71
N TYR A 243 0.24 -0.20 7.73
CA TYR A 243 0.47 1.20 8.04
C TYR A 243 -0.09 2.07 6.91
N TRP A 244 0.39 1.85 5.68
CA TRP A 244 -0.10 2.57 4.50
C TRP A 244 -1.62 2.46 4.33
N PHE A 245 -2.20 1.29 4.59
CA PHE A 245 -3.62 1.08 4.38
C PHE A 245 -4.47 1.71 5.49
N SER A 246 -4.02 1.66 6.75
CA SER A 246 -4.74 2.27 7.87
C SER A 246 -4.85 3.78 7.71
N GLU A 247 -3.83 4.42 7.13
CA GLU A 247 -3.88 5.83 6.74
C GLU A 247 -5.02 6.13 5.75
N ILE A 248 -5.39 5.19 4.86
CA ILE A 248 -6.56 5.33 3.95
C ILE A 248 -7.88 5.36 4.71
N LEU A 249 -7.93 4.59 5.79
CA LEU A 249 -9.15 4.34 6.55
C LEU A 249 -9.41 5.42 7.60
N VAL A 250 -8.36 6.08 8.07
CA VAL A 250 -8.43 7.18 9.03
C VAL A 250 -8.49 8.53 8.30
N ALA A 251 -9.17 9.52 8.89
CA ALA A 251 -9.32 10.83 8.28
C ALA A 251 -7.99 11.62 8.32
N GLY A 252 -7.17 11.50 7.28
CA GLY A 252 -5.89 12.24 7.14
C GLY A 252 -5.10 11.96 5.85
N PHE A 253 -5.73 11.30 4.87
CA PHE A 253 -5.04 10.39 3.94
C PHE A 253 -4.08 11.00 2.90
N ALA A 254 -3.07 10.20 2.54
CA ALA A 254 -2.12 10.35 1.43
C ALA A 254 -2.70 10.05 0.02
N GLY A 255 -4.02 10.10 -0.17
CA GLY A 255 -4.70 9.83 -1.44
C GLY A 255 -5.19 11.08 -2.15
N ASP A 256 -5.30 11.00 -3.48
CA ASP A 256 -5.67 12.15 -4.30
C ASP A 256 -7.18 12.22 -4.51
N ARG A 257 -7.75 13.38 -4.18
CA ARG A 257 -9.19 13.66 -4.29
C ARG A 257 -9.54 14.43 -5.56
N ARG A 258 -8.57 14.82 -6.37
CA ARG A 258 -8.82 15.55 -7.61
C ARG A 258 -9.53 14.64 -8.61
N GLN A 259 -10.59 15.16 -9.23
CA GLN A 259 -11.48 14.35 -10.08
C GLN A 259 -10.79 13.84 -11.35
N ASP A 260 -9.84 14.59 -11.91
CA ASP A 260 -9.00 14.18 -13.03
C ASP A 260 -8.20 12.92 -12.66
N VAL A 261 -7.56 12.89 -11.49
CA VAL A 261 -6.82 11.72 -11.00
C VAL A 261 -7.75 10.53 -10.75
N ILE A 262 -8.93 10.76 -10.15
CA ILE A 262 -9.94 9.70 -9.98
C ILE A 262 -10.36 9.12 -11.33
N ASN A 263 -10.55 9.96 -12.35
CA ASN A 263 -10.91 9.49 -13.69
C ASN A 263 -9.77 8.71 -14.37
N ILE A 264 -8.51 9.13 -14.16
CA ILE A 264 -7.33 8.40 -14.63
C ILE A 264 -7.26 7.04 -13.93
N ALA A 265 -7.41 7.00 -12.60
CA ALA A 265 -7.43 5.78 -11.80
C ALA A 265 -8.64 4.88 -12.13
N ALA A 266 -9.74 5.44 -12.66
CA ALA A 266 -10.88 4.69 -13.17
C ALA A 266 -10.65 4.12 -14.57
N ASN A 267 -9.55 4.50 -15.23
CA ASN A 267 -9.32 4.29 -16.66
C ASN A 267 -10.50 4.79 -17.52
N SER A 268 -11.16 5.88 -17.09
CA SER A 268 -12.32 6.47 -17.77
C SER A 268 -11.95 7.66 -18.66
N VAL A 269 -10.73 8.20 -18.52
CA VAL A 269 -10.19 9.22 -19.41
C VAL A 269 -9.63 8.54 -20.66
N LYS A 270 -10.23 8.82 -21.82
CA LYS A 270 -9.51 8.67 -23.10
C LYS A 270 -8.43 9.74 -23.13
N PHE A 271 -7.21 9.39 -22.77
CA PHE A 271 -6.08 10.29 -22.97
C PHE A 271 -5.93 10.55 -24.47
N SER A 272 -6.33 11.75 -24.90
CA SER A 272 -5.81 12.37 -26.10
C SER A 272 -4.62 13.17 -25.60
N ILE A 273 -3.46 12.52 -25.46
CA ILE A 273 -2.21 13.28 -25.33
C ILE A 273 -1.99 13.82 -26.75
N GLU A 274 -2.61 14.95 -27.07
CA GLU A 274 -2.12 15.80 -28.14
C GLU A 274 -0.78 16.35 -27.67
N ILE A 275 0.28 15.61 -28.00
CA ILE A 275 1.62 16.17 -28.02
C ILE A 275 1.53 17.29 -29.06
N ASN A 276 1.44 18.52 -28.58
CA ASN A 276 1.64 19.71 -29.40
C ASN A 276 3.10 19.67 -29.88
N ILE A 277 3.34 18.96 -30.98
CA ILE A 277 4.52 19.16 -31.80
C ILE A 277 4.29 20.51 -32.48
N GLY A 278 4.66 21.57 -31.76
CA GLY A 278 4.74 22.90 -32.33
C GLY A 278 5.73 22.87 -33.49
N ASN A 279 5.21 22.84 -34.71
CA ASN A 279 5.92 23.34 -35.87
C ASN A 279 5.89 24.87 -35.78
N GLY A 280 7.03 25.46 -35.43
CA GLY A 280 7.27 26.90 -35.42
C GLY A 280 8.73 27.20 -35.22
#